data_AF-A0A8T6S2S8-F1
#
_entry.id   AF-A0A8T6S2S8-F1
#
_cell.length_a   1.000
_cell.length_b   1.000
_cell.length_c   1.000
_cell.angle_alpha   90.00
_cell.angle_beta   90.00
_cell.angle_gamma   90.00
#
_symmetry.space_group_name_H-M   'P 1'
#
loop_
_entity.id
_entity.type
_entity.pdbx_description
1 polymer ?
#
loop_
_entity_poly.entity_id
_entity_poly.type
_entity_poly.pdbx_seq_one_letter_code
_entity_poly.pdbx_strand_id
1 'polypeptide(L)' 'MAKQAPGLYALNYRDRTDTRGHLLHYPQKPLVQTKPMDIMGYNSRPAGQNYIVAILSSNGYNMEDAI' A
#
# COMPACT_ATOMS: atom_id res chain seq x y z
N MET A 1 -3.17 -2.86 -10.66
CA MET A 1 -2.28 -1.86 -10.02
C MET A 1 -1.38 -2.42 -8.91
N ALA A 2 -1.72 -3.54 -8.24
CA ALA A 2 -0.94 -4.09 -7.12
C ALA A 2 0.56 -4.37 -7.38
N LYS A 3 0.95 -4.71 -8.62
CA LYS A 3 2.37 -4.96 -8.97
C LYS A 3 3.27 -3.73 -8.85
N GLN A 4 2.69 -2.53 -8.86
CA GLN A 4 3.41 -1.25 -8.74
C GLN A 4 3.35 -0.68 -7.33
N ALA A 5 2.69 -1.37 -6.38
CA ALA A 5 2.49 -0.85 -5.03
C ALA A 5 3.81 -0.88 -4.24
N PRO A 6 4.22 0.24 -3.60
CA PRO A 6 5.34 0.23 -2.69
C PRO A 6 4.96 -0.46 -1.38
N GLY A 7 5.91 -1.15 -0.77
CA GLY A 7 5.70 -1.90 0.45
C GLY A 7 7.02 -2.46 0.97
N LEU A 8 6.93 -3.45 1.85
CA LEU A 8 8.13 -4.16 2.30
C LEU A 8 8.44 -5.33 1.35
N TYR A 9 9.38 -5.13 0.43
CA TYR A 9 9.71 -6.16 -0.57
C TYR A 9 10.57 -7.31 0.00
N ALA A 10 11.46 -7.02 0.95
CA ALA A 10 12.31 -7.99 1.64
C ALA A 10 12.58 -7.55 3.09
N LEU A 11 12.74 -8.48 4.03
CA LEU A 11 13.04 -8.14 5.44
C LEU A 11 14.51 -7.74 5.63
N ASN A 12 15.43 -8.35 4.87
CA ASN A 12 16.86 -8.09 4.91
C ASN A 12 17.30 -7.00 3.92
N TYR A 13 16.39 -6.12 3.50
CA TYR A 13 16.68 -5.05 2.53
C TYR A 13 17.81 -4.11 2.99
N ARG A 14 18.09 -4.04 4.30
CA ARG A 14 19.17 -3.23 4.88
C ARG A 14 20.55 -3.84 4.66
N ASP A 15 20.62 -5.17 4.60
CA ASP A 15 21.87 -5.94 4.49
C ASP A 15 22.09 -6.43 3.05
N ARG A 16 21.09 -6.26 2.18
CA ARG A 16 21.10 -6.69 0.77
C ARG A 16 21.37 -5.51 -0.14
N THR A 17 22.32 -5.66 -1.05
CA THR A 17 22.52 -4.68 -2.13
C THR A 17 21.57 -4.99 -3.29
N ASP A 18 20.62 -4.09 -3.52
CA ASP A 18 19.71 -4.10 -4.67
C ASP A 18 19.97 -2.90 -5.58
N THR A 19 19.73 -3.04 -6.89
CA THR A 19 19.89 -1.94 -7.84
C THR A 19 18.90 -0.80 -7.59
N ARG A 20 17.65 -1.12 -7.17
CA ARG A 20 16.60 -0.16 -6.79
C ARG A 20 15.64 -0.81 -5.79
N GLY A 21 15.12 -0.02 -4.85
CA GLY A 21 14.10 -0.43 -3.89
C GLY A 21 13.14 0.71 -3.56
N HIS A 22 11.85 0.39 -3.44
CA HIS A 22 10.80 1.33 -3.03
C HIS A 22 10.17 0.83 -1.73
N LEU A 23 10.32 1.60 -0.65
CA LEU A 23 9.89 1.23 0.69
C LEU A 23 8.80 2.18 1.19
N LEU A 24 7.73 1.62 1.75
CA LEU A 24 6.75 2.35 2.53
C LEU A 24 7.17 2.37 4.01
N HIS A 25 7.37 3.55 4.59
CA HIS A 25 7.91 3.69 5.95
C HIS A 25 6.95 3.23 7.05
N TYR A 26 5.66 3.55 6.91
CA TYR A 26 4.64 3.28 7.94
C TYR A 26 3.48 2.46 7.35
N PRO A 27 3.72 1.19 6.96
CA PRO A 27 2.67 0.36 6.40
C PRO A 27 1.66 -0.05 7.48
N GLN A 28 0.39 -0.10 7.12
CA GLN A 28 -0.71 -0.48 8.01
C GLN A 28 -1.45 -1.70 7.46
N LYS A 29 -1.98 -2.54 8.36
CA LYS A 29 -2.85 -3.64 7.96
C LYS A 29 -4.18 -3.08 7.43
N PRO A 30 -4.73 -3.62 6.32
CA PRO A 30 -6.04 -3.21 5.85
C PRO A 30 -7.11 -3.62 6.85
N LEU A 31 -8.09 -2.74 7.08
CA LEU A 31 -9.22 -3.01 7.99
C LEU A 31 -10.17 -4.08 7.40
N VAL A 32 -10.36 -4.06 6.08
CA VAL A 32 -11.15 -5.05 5.35
C VAL A 32 -10.20 -6.07 4.74
N GLN A 33 -10.38 -7.35 5.06
CA GLN A 33 -9.48 -8.44 4.69
C GLN A 33 -10.23 -9.57 3.99
N THR A 34 -9.52 -10.29 3.12
CA THR A 34 -10.05 -11.47 2.42
C THR A 34 -9.34 -12.73 2.91
N LYS A 35 -10.02 -13.87 2.93
CA LYS A 35 -9.42 -15.15 3.38
C LYS A 35 -8.09 -15.50 2.69
N PRO A 36 -7.90 -15.27 1.37
CA PRO A 36 -6.61 -15.53 0.72
C PRO A 36 -5.46 -14.69 1.27
N MET A 37 -5.71 -13.47 1.77
CA MET A 37 -4.66 -12.62 2.34
C MET A 37 -4.04 -13.25 3.60
N ASP A 38 -4.84 -13.94 4.41
CA ASP A 38 -4.36 -14.64 5.59
C ASP A 38 -3.52 -15.85 5.21
N ILE A 39 -3.96 -16.63 4.22
CA ILE A 39 -3.24 -17.81 3.72
C ILE A 39 -1.87 -17.39 3.13
N MET A 40 -1.83 -16.26 2.43
CA MET A 40 -0.59 -15.73 1.85
C MET A 40 0.31 -15.01 2.88
N GLY A 41 -0.17 -14.81 4.11
CA GLY A 41 0.57 -14.07 5.14
C GLY A 41 0.74 -12.58 4.82
N TYR A 42 -0.17 -11.98 4.04
CA TYR A 42 -0.08 -10.57 3.61
C TYR A 42 -0.01 -9.60 4.81
N ASN A 43 -0.70 -9.93 5.90
CA ASN A 43 -0.71 -9.14 7.14
C ASN A 43 0.68 -8.98 7.80
N SER A 44 1.64 -9.84 7.48
CA SER A 44 3.03 -9.71 7.96
C SER A 44 3.84 -8.67 7.17
N ARG A 45 3.42 -8.35 5.93
CA ARG A 45 4.08 -7.41 5.03
C ARG A 45 3.04 -6.56 4.27
N PRO A 46 2.31 -5.68 4.97
CA PRO A 46 1.32 -4.82 4.33
C PRO A 46 1.97 -3.83 3.35
N ALA A 47 1.26 -3.47 2.28
CA ALA A 47 1.73 -2.57 1.22
C ALA A 47 0.84 -1.31 1.07
N GLY A 48 0.31 -0.78 2.17
CA GLY A 48 -0.58 0.38 2.14
C GLY A 48 -0.75 1.08 3.48
N GLN A 49 -1.57 2.12 3.49
CA GLN A 49 -1.98 2.89 4.66
C GLN A 49 -3.50 3.09 4.62
N ASN A 50 -4.14 3.12 5.79
CA ASN A 50 -5.56 3.42 5.88
C ASN A 50 -5.77 4.94 5.85
N TYR A 51 -6.74 5.40 5.06
CA TYR A 51 -7.10 6.80 4.91
C TYR A 51 -8.60 7.00 5.17
N ILE A 52 -8.95 8.20 5.63
CA ILE A 52 -10.34 8.65 5.70
C ILE A 52 -10.64 9.33 4.36
N VAL A 53 -11.70 8.89 3.68
CA VAL A 53 -12.08 9.39 2.36
C VAL A 53 -13.44 10.08 2.46
N ALA A 54 -13.56 11.26 1.86
CA ALA A 54 -14.81 12.00 1.73
C ALA A 54 -15.26 12.00 0.26
N ILE A 55 -16.52 11.66 -0.01
CA ILE A 55 -17.09 11.64 -1.35
C ILE A 55 -17.93 12.91 -1.52
N LEU A 56 -17.35 13.91 -2.18
CA LEU A 56 -18.03 15.16 -2.51
C LEU A 56 -17.43 15.79 -3.76
N SER A 57 -18.22 16.56 -4.50
CA SER A 57 -17.71 17.47 -5.52
C SER A 57 -17.25 18.77 -4.84
N SER A 58 -15.95 19.05 -4.84
CA SER A 58 -15.38 20.24 -4.21
C SER A 58 -14.44 20.96 -5.16
N ASN A 59 -14.59 22.28 -5.27
CA ASN A 59 -13.69 23.19 -5.99
C ASN A 59 -13.42 22.87 -7.48
N GLY A 60 -14.04 21.84 -8.05
CA GLY A 60 -13.87 21.42 -9.44
C GLY A 60 -12.53 20.72 -9.75
N TYR A 61 -11.68 20.45 -8.77
CA TYR A 61 -10.35 19.85 -8.99
C TYR A 61 -10.32 18.32 -8.91
N ASN A 62 -11.45 17.68 -8.59
CA ASN A 62 -11.58 16.22 -8.46
C ASN A 62 -12.43 15.58 -9.58
N MET A 63 -12.36 16.16 -10.79
CA MET A 63 -13.02 15.62 -11.99
C MET A 63 -12.11 14.64 -12.73
N GLU A 64 -12.69 13.75 -13.55
CA GLU A 64 -11.93 12.84 -14.43
C GLU A 64 -10.85 12.01 -13.70
N ASP A 65 -11.24 11.34 -12.61
CA ASP A 65 -10.37 10.50 -11.75
C ASP A 65 -9.26 11.26 -10.99
N ALA A 66 -9.29 12.60 -11.00
CA ALA A 66 -8.44 13.41 -10.13
C ALA A 66 -8.89 13.29 -8.66
N ILE A 67 -7.91 13.23 -7.75
CA ILE A 67 -8.08 13.21 -6.29
C ILE A 67 -7.24 14.33 -5.70
#